data_AF-A0AAV4B5U0-F1
#
_entry.id   AF-A0AAV4B5U0-F1
#
_cell.length_a   1.000
_cell.length_b   1.000
_cell.length_c   1.000
_cell.angle_alpha   90.00
_cell.angle_beta   90.00
_cell.angle_gamma   90.00
#
_symmetry.space_group_name_H-M   'P 1'
#
loop_
_entity.id
_entity.type
_entity.pdbx_description
1 polymer ?
#
loop_
_entity_poly.entity_id
_entity_poly.type
_entity_poly.pdbx_seq_one_letter_code
_entity_poly.pdbx_strand_id
1 'polypeptide(L)'
;MGLKGFCSRMPLRALWILYIVHQVNARCGSLCQCNGREAVCGGINSLTDLKLSDSVVEVHIKGGAFPVVGPNSFGDQVEIIKFIGCKIGEIQSEAFSNLHNLQKLLFKASVISRIMPCGFSSLDNVLDIAFSTVSINDVKKGAFNNITGLESLNISQSEIINLQSLAFHNIEAKSISFSDTSLENIETAAFSKLYNVESFALHYVDVQSMASGAFHNISNFTKVQIKMSGFQKLHHKTLMELREATPRNHEGFHFEDSIIACECSSAPLLEYIQRNPTSVSESVKCSLPSKSIAEVTPENVCRGYQRQKYCHKINLSPPTCLTAVISSQILQVETICPTRLQADRSDKPHASKISSEKNGWVITRATGQSNASTKTRRCVFGFMEVLFASYFLRATLLRFT
;
A
#
# COMPACT_ATOMS: atom_id res chain seq x y z
N MET A 1 -39.93 -60.22 -48.07
CA MET A 1 -38.81 -59.40 -47.54
C MET A 1 -39.38 -58.47 -46.48
N GLY A 2 -39.26 -58.82 -45.20
CA GLY A 2 -39.84 -58.05 -44.09
C GLY A 2 -38.74 -57.48 -43.21
N LEU A 3 -38.51 -56.17 -43.26
CA LEU A 3 -37.67 -55.46 -42.31
C LEU A 3 -38.54 -55.08 -41.11
N LYS A 4 -38.39 -55.84 -40.02
CA LYS A 4 -39.00 -55.54 -38.71
C LYS A 4 -38.33 -54.29 -38.13
N GLY A 5 -39.12 -53.25 -37.88
CA GLY A 5 -38.72 -52.10 -37.10
C GLY A 5 -38.47 -52.47 -35.64
N PHE A 6 -37.26 -52.23 -35.17
CA PHE A 6 -36.91 -52.23 -33.75
C PHE A 6 -37.01 -50.78 -33.25
N CYS A 7 -38.16 -50.43 -32.64
CA CYS A 7 -38.26 -49.26 -31.80
C CYS A 7 -37.98 -49.73 -30.37
N SER A 8 -36.71 -49.71 -29.95
CA SER A 8 -36.32 -50.00 -28.58
C SER A 8 -36.75 -48.83 -27.69
N ARG A 9 -37.87 -48.99 -26.99
CA ARG A 9 -38.24 -48.12 -25.86
C ARG A 9 -37.11 -48.15 -24.82
N MET A 10 -36.40 -47.04 -24.66
CA MET A 10 -35.55 -46.84 -23.49
C MET A 10 -36.41 -46.99 -22.23
N PRO A 11 -35.98 -47.79 -21.23
CA PRO A 11 -36.76 -47.94 -20.01
C PRO A 11 -36.86 -46.60 -19.29
N LEU A 12 -38.02 -46.28 -18.72
CA LEU A 12 -38.25 -45.06 -17.93
C LEU A 12 -37.19 -44.87 -16.82
N ARG A 13 -36.57 -45.96 -16.34
CA ARG A 13 -35.42 -45.93 -15.42
C ARG A 13 -34.14 -45.36 -16.04
N ALA A 14 -33.87 -45.60 -17.32
CA ALA A 14 -32.73 -44.99 -18.02
C ALA A 14 -32.97 -43.51 -18.31
N LEU A 15 -34.22 -43.10 -18.59
CA LEU A 15 -34.60 -41.68 -18.66
C LEU A 15 -34.56 -41.01 -17.28
N TRP A 16 -34.93 -41.71 -16.20
CA TRP A 16 -34.77 -41.23 -14.82
C TRP A 16 -33.31 -41.13 -14.38
N ILE A 17 -32.45 -42.07 -14.76
CA ILE A 17 -31.01 -42.01 -14.49
C ILE A 17 -30.37 -40.90 -15.33
N LEU A 18 -30.73 -40.73 -16.61
CA LEU A 18 -30.27 -39.59 -17.41
C LEU A 18 -30.83 -38.27 -16.88
N TYR A 19 -32.06 -38.22 -16.38
CA TYR A 19 -32.65 -37.06 -15.73
C TYR A 19 -31.95 -36.76 -14.40
N ILE A 20 -31.61 -37.75 -13.58
CA ILE A 20 -30.82 -37.58 -12.36
C ILE A 20 -29.39 -37.17 -12.69
N VAL A 21 -28.73 -37.79 -13.68
CA VAL A 21 -27.39 -37.42 -14.14
C VAL A 21 -27.39 -36.01 -14.75
N HIS A 22 -28.48 -35.61 -15.41
CA HIS A 22 -28.66 -34.26 -15.95
C HIS A 22 -29.00 -33.23 -14.86
N GLN A 23 -29.77 -33.61 -13.83
CA GLN A 23 -30.10 -32.81 -12.64
C GLN A 23 -28.93 -32.74 -11.63
N VAL A 24 -27.98 -33.68 -11.68
CA VAL A 24 -26.72 -33.62 -10.95
C VAL A 24 -25.71 -32.69 -11.65
N ASN A 25 -25.91 -32.40 -12.95
CA ASN A 25 -25.00 -31.62 -13.79
C ASN A 25 -25.45 -30.18 -14.13
N ALA A 26 -26.37 -29.59 -13.37
CA ALA A 26 -26.71 -28.17 -13.51
C ALA A 26 -26.46 -27.39 -12.21
N ARG A 27 -25.19 -27.27 -11.79
CA ARG A 27 -24.80 -26.46 -10.61
C ARG A 27 -24.06 -25.16 -10.95
N CYS A 28 -23.78 -24.90 -12.22
CA CYS A 28 -23.34 -23.61 -12.75
C CYS A 28 -23.54 -23.51 -14.26
N GLY A 29 -23.39 -22.30 -14.82
CA GLY A 29 -23.52 -22.04 -16.26
C GLY A 29 -22.47 -22.78 -17.11
N SER A 30 -22.69 -22.84 -18.43
CA SER A 30 -21.89 -23.64 -19.38
C SER A 30 -20.40 -23.27 -19.49
N LEU A 31 -19.99 -22.12 -18.94
CA LEU A 31 -18.60 -21.63 -18.93
C LEU A 31 -17.84 -22.04 -17.65
N CYS A 32 -18.50 -22.77 -16.75
CA CYS A 32 -17.95 -23.23 -15.50
C CYS A 32 -18.20 -24.73 -15.32
N GLN A 33 -17.25 -25.40 -14.70
CA GLN A 33 -17.37 -26.76 -14.22
C GLN A 33 -17.46 -26.72 -12.70
N CYS A 34 -18.57 -27.19 -12.13
CA CYS A 34 -18.79 -27.15 -10.69
C CYS A 34 -18.81 -28.54 -10.07
N ASN A 35 -18.07 -28.68 -8.97
CA ASN A 35 -17.97 -29.91 -8.20
C ASN A 35 -18.26 -29.60 -6.72
N GLY A 36 -19.52 -29.76 -6.32
CA GLY A 36 -19.94 -29.46 -4.95
C GLY A 36 -19.84 -27.96 -4.63
N ARG A 37 -18.80 -27.59 -3.87
CA ARG A 37 -18.55 -26.21 -3.41
C ARG A 37 -17.50 -25.47 -4.25
N GLU A 38 -16.87 -26.14 -5.19
CA GLU A 38 -15.84 -25.58 -6.07
C GLU A 38 -16.42 -25.32 -7.47
N ALA A 39 -16.10 -24.16 -8.05
CA ALA A 39 -16.39 -23.80 -9.43
C ALA A 39 -15.11 -23.43 -10.17
N VAL A 40 -14.81 -24.14 -11.26
CA VAL A 40 -13.70 -23.84 -12.15
C VAL A 40 -14.25 -23.27 -13.44
N CYS A 41 -13.95 -22.00 -13.69
CA CYS A 41 -14.51 -21.21 -14.78
C CYS A 41 -13.42 -20.80 -15.77
N GLY A 42 -13.72 -20.87 -17.07
CA GLY A 42 -12.76 -20.53 -18.13
C GLY A 42 -13.45 -20.14 -19.43
N GLY A 43 -12.75 -19.40 -20.28
CA GLY A 43 -13.32 -18.90 -21.54
C GLY A 43 -14.36 -17.78 -21.35
N ILE A 44 -14.29 -17.08 -20.23
CA ILE A 44 -15.19 -15.98 -19.87
C ILE A 44 -14.55 -14.65 -20.29
N ASN A 45 -15.37 -13.75 -20.84
CA ASN A 45 -14.94 -12.41 -21.26
C ASN A 45 -15.35 -11.31 -20.27
N SER A 46 -16.32 -11.58 -19.39
CA SER A 46 -16.71 -10.69 -18.30
C SER A 46 -17.08 -11.49 -17.04
N LEU A 47 -16.59 -11.06 -15.88
CA LEU A 47 -16.93 -11.72 -14.62
C LEU A 47 -18.42 -11.61 -14.27
N THR A 48 -19.12 -10.61 -14.80
CA THR A 48 -20.58 -10.48 -14.65
C THR A 48 -21.35 -11.65 -15.27
N ASP A 49 -20.73 -12.41 -16.17
CA ASP A 49 -21.35 -13.56 -16.83
C ASP A 49 -21.30 -14.84 -15.94
N LEU A 50 -20.61 -14.77 -14.80
CA LEU A 50 -20.52 -15.86 -13.83
C LEU A 50 -21.88 -16.10 -13.17
N LYS A 51 -22.58 -17.13 -13.63
CA LYS A 51 -23.76 -17.67 -12.95
C LYS A 51 -23.33 -18.81 -12.02
N LEU A 52 -23.02 -18.44 -10.78
CA LEU A 52 -22.65 -19.36 -9.71
C LEU A 52 -23.85 -19.62 -8.79
N SER A 53 -23.98 -20.85 -8.30
CA SER A 53 -24.96 -21.24 -7.29
C SER A 53 -24.51 -20.77 -5.90
N ASP A 54 -25.45 -20.47 -5.00
CA ASP A 54 -25.18 -20.09 -3.59
C ASP A 54 -24.40 -21.15 -2.80
N SER A 55 -24.35 -22.39 -3.32
CA SER A 55 -23.55 -23.48 -2.73
C SER A 55 -22.06 -23.38 -3.03
N VAL A 56 -21.63 -22.51 -3.95
CA VAL A 56 -20.23 -22.37 -4.36
C VAL A 56 -19.50 -21.46 -3.38
N VAL A 57 -18.40 -21.97 -2.86
CA VAL A 57 -17.56 -21.32 -1.84
C VAL A 57 -16.15 -21.03 -2.40
N GLU A 58 -15.69 -21.82 -3.37
CA GLU A 58 -14.39 -21.66 -4.00
C GLU A 58 -14.53 -21.46 -5.51
N VAL A 59 -13.95 -20.38 -6.04
CA VAL A 59 -14.04 -20.01 -7.46
C VAL A 59 -12.65 -19.89 -8.06
N HIS A 60 -12.38 -20.67 -9.10
CA HIS A 60 -11.14 -20.59 -9.88
C HIS A 60 -11.47 -20.03 -11.26
N ILE A 61 -10.93 -18.86 -11.57
CA ILE A 61 -11.02 -18.25 -12.90
C ILE A 61 -9.72 -18.54 -13.63
N LYS A 62 -9.82 -19.26 -14.74
CA LYS A 62 -8.68 -19.69 -15.56
C LYS A 62 -8.69 -19.01 -16.91
N GLY A 63 -7.60 -18.31 -17.22
CA GLY A 63 -7.43 -17.60 -18.48
C GLY A 63 -8.39 -16.41 -18.61
N GLY A 64 -8.47 -15.88 -19.83
CA GLY A 64 -9.36 -14.77 -20.15
C GLY A 64 -8.72 -13.39 -19.98
N ALA A 65 -9.37 -12.41 -20.61
CA ALA A 65 -9.04 -11.00 -20.47
C ALA A 65 -10.22 -10.30 -19.81
N PHE A 66 -10.00 -9.76 -18.62
CA PHE A 66 -10.98 -9.05 -17.83
C PHE A 66 -10.59 -7.58 -17.80
N PRO A 67 -11.20 -6.73 -18.64
CA PRO A 67 -10.90 -5.31 -18.63
C PRO A 67 -11.07 -4.70 -17.23
N VAL A 68 -12.08 -5.17 -16.49
CA VAL A 68 -12.40 -4.72 -15.13
C VAL A 68 -12.81 -5.90 -14.26
N VAL A 69 -12.27 -5.96 -13.04
CA VAL A 69 -12.80 -6.72 -11.90
C VAL A 69 -13.47 -5.71 -10.98
N GLY A 70 -14.81 -5.73 -10.97
CA GLY A 70 -15.64 -4.75 -10.25
C GLY A 70 -16.47 -5.39 -9.14
N PRO A 71 -17.19 -4.58 -8.35
CA PRO A 71 -18.06 -5.06 -7.29
C PRO A 71 -19.14 -6.00 -7.84
N ASN A 72 -19.63 -6.92 -7.00
CA ASN A 72 -20.68 -7.89 -7.34
C ASN A 72 -20.33 -8.84 -8.49
N SER A 73 -19.03 -9.02 -8.80
CA SER A 73 -18.56 -9.99 -9.80
C SER A 73 -18.67 -11.46 -9.31
N PHE A 74 -18.87 -11.66 -8.01
CA PHE A 74 -18.88 -12.95 -7.35
C PHE A 74 -20.07 -13.04 -6.40
N GLY A 75 -20.51 -14.25 -6.07
CA GLY A 75 -21.56 -14.47 -5.07
C GLY A 75 -21.05 -14.26 -3.65
N ASP A 76 -21.92 -13.79 -2.75
CA ASP A 76 -21.59 -13.40 -1.38
C ASP A 76 -21.13 -14.56 -0.47
N GLN A 77 -21.35 -15.81 -0.90
CA GLN A 77 -20.96 -17.02 -0.18
C GLN A 77 -19.51 -17.47 -0.47
N VAL A 78 -18.81 -16.78 -1.36
CA VAL A 78 -17.46 -17.18 -1.78
C VAL A 78 -16.44 -16.86 -0.68
N GLU A 79 -15.69 -17.88 -0.27
CA GLU A 79 -14.58 -17.78 0.69
C GLU A 79 -13.22 -17.71 -0.01
N ILE A 80 -13.08 -18.28 -1.20
CA ILE A 80 -11.80 -18.38 -1.92
C ILE A 80 -11.99 -17.99 -3.38
N ILE A 81 -11.23 -16.99 -3.85
CA ILE A 81 -11.15 -16.64 -5.28
C ILE A 81 -9.71 -16.81 -5.76
N LYS A 82 -9.56 -17.55 -6.87
CA LYS A 82 -8.27 -17.77 -7.54
C LYS A 82 -8.33 -17.29 -8.98
N PHE A 83 -7.52 -16.29 -9.33
CA PHE A 83 -7.28 -15.90 -10.72
C PHE A 83 -6.00 -16.57 -11.22
N ILE A 84 -6.09 -17.34 -12.29
CA ILE A 84 -4.98 -18.12 -12.83
C ILE A 84 -4.82 -17.83 -14.32
N GLY A 85 -3.67 -17.35 -14.77
CA GLY A 85 -3.46 -17.10 -16.20
C GLY A 85 -4.28 -15.94 -16.77
N CYS A 86 -4.77 -15.02 -15.92
CA CYS A 86 -5.71 -13.98 -16.30
C CYS A 86 -5.00 -12.70 -16.75
N LYS A 87 -5.57 -11.97 -17.71
CA LYS A 87 -5.17 -10.59 -18.05
C LYS A 87 -6.19 -9.61 -17.50
N ILE A 88 -5.86 -8.98 -16.38
CA ILE A 88 -6.74 -8.02 -15.69
C ILE A 88 -6.30 -6.60 -16.09
N GLY A 89 -7.22 -5.85 -16.69
CA GLY A 89 -7.01 -4.43 -16.96
C GLY A 89 -6.99 -3.64 -15.66
N GLU A 90 -8.06 -3.75 -14.88
CA GLU A 90 -8.26 -2.95 -13.69
C GLU A 90 -8.94 -3.76 -12.58
N ILE A 91 -8.40 -3.69 -11.35
CA ILE A 91 -9.15 -4.02 -10.14
C ILE A 91 -9.76 -2.71 -9.63
N GLN A 92 -11.07 -2.56 -9.79
CA GLN A 92 -11.80 -1.34 -9.48
C GLN A 92 -11.93 -1.16 -7.96
N SER A 93 -12.19 0.07 -7.51
CA SER A 93 -12.58 0.36 -6.14
C SER A 93 -13.71 -0.56 -5.67
N GLU A 94 -13.57 -1.09 -4.45
CA GLU A 94 -14.57 -1.94 -3.80
C GLU A 94 -14.89 -3.24 -4.56
N ALA A 95 -13.98 -3.71 -5.43
CA ALA A 95 -14.17 -4.92 -6.25
C ALA A 95 -14.60 -6.17 -5.45
N PHE A 96 -14.20 -6.24 -4.19
CA PHE A 96 -14.43 -7.39 -3.30
C PHE A 96 -15.17 -7.03 -2.00
N SER A 97 -15.70 -5.80 -1.85
CA SER A 97 -16.20 -5.28 -0.56
C SER A 97 -17.41 -6.02 0.00
N ASN A 98 -18.24 -6.61 -0.86
CA ASN A 98 -19.48 -7.30 -0.46
C ASN A 98 -19.24 -8.78 -0.12
N LEU A 99 -18.02 -9.28 -0.29
CA LEU A 99 -17.68 -10.68 -0.06
C LEU A 99 -17.31 -10.90 1.40
N HIS A 100 -18.32 -10.82 2.27
CA HIS A 100 -18.13 -10.89 3.72
C HIS A 100 -17.53 -12.22 4.20
N ASN A 101 -17.69 -13.31 3.46
CA ASN A 101 -17.10 -14.62 3.80
C ASN A 101 -15.70 -14.82 3.21
N LEU A 102 -15.20 -13.87 2.42
CA LEU A 102 -13.94 -14.03 1.70
C LEU A 102 -12.77 -14.15 2.66
N GLN A 103 -12.04 -15.25 2.55
CA GLN A 103 -10.86 -15.55 3.35
C GLN A 103 -9.58 -15.49 2.51
N LYS A 104 -9.63 -15.86 1.22
CA LYS A 104 -8.43 -15.96 0.37
C LYS A 104 -8.63 -15.35 -1.01
N LEU A 105 -7.70 -14.45 -1.37
CA LEU A 105 -7.60 -13.84 -2.70
C LEU A 105 -6.25 -14.17 -3.32
N LEU A 106 -6.26 -15.02 -4.34
CA LEU A 106 -5.03 -15.56 -4.91
C LEU A 106 -4.94 -15.22 -6.40
N PHE A 107 -3.84 -14.61 -6.81
CA PHE A 107 -3.53 -14.29 -8.20
C PHE A 107 -2.29 -15.06 -8.59
N LYS A 108 -2.39 -15.89 -9.64
CA LYS A 108 -1.30 -16.72 -10.12
C LYS A 108 -1.09 -16.55 -11.62
N ALA A 109 0.16 -16.45 -12.05
CA ALA A 109 0.52 -16.41 -13.48
C ALA A 109 -0.31 -15.40 -14.28
N SER A 110 -0.60 -14.24 -13.70
CA SER A 110 -1.56 -13.26 -14.22
C SER A 110 -0.88 -11.90 -14.45
N VAL A 111 -1.51 -11.04 -15.25
CA VAL A 111 -1.05 -9.66 -15.46
C VAL A 111 -2.14 -8.71 -14.99
N ILE A 112 -1.79 -7.74 -14.16
CA ILE A 112 -2.71 -6.74 -13.61
C ILE A 112 -2.20 -5.37 -14.04
N SER A 113 -2.94 -4.68 -14.90
CA SER A 113 -2.46 -3.39 -15.43
C SER A 113 -2.57 -2.27 -14.39
N ARG A 114 -3.59 -2.29 -13.52
CA ARG A 114 -3.66 -1.37 -12.38
C ARG A 114 -4.59 -1.88 -11.27
N ILE A 115 -4.25 -1.53 -10.04
CA ILE A 115 -5.13 -1.66 -8.87
C ILE A 115 -5.54 -0.25 -8.46
N MET A 116 -6.83 0.04 -8.53
CA MET A 116 -7.36 1.37 -8.26
C MET A 116 -7.41 1.67 -6.75
N PRO A 117 -7.54 2.95 -6.36
CA PRO A 117 -7.76 3.29 -4.96
C PRO A 117 -8.95 2.53 -4.37
N CYS A 118 -8.82 2.03 -3.15
CA CYS A 118 -9.79 1.16 -2.48
C CYS A 118 -10.10 -0.17 -3.22
N GLY A 119 -9.26 -0.63 -4.16
CA GLY A 119 -9.48 -1.89 -4.87
C GLY A 119 -9.48 -3.12 -3.94
N PHE A 120 -8.65 -3.06 -2.88
CA PHE A 120 -8.64 -4.01 -1.77
C PHE A 120 -8.95 -3.24 -0.48
N SER A 121 -10.23 -2.89 -0.30
CA SER A 121 -10.72 -2.21 0.90
C SER A 121 -11.83 -3.00 1.56
N SER A 122 -12.00 -2.79 2.88
CA SER A 122 -13.07 -3.40 3.68
C SER A 122 -13.07 -4.94 3.61
N LEU A 123 -11.86 -5.52 3.55
CA LEU A 123 -11.62 -6.96 3.50
C LEU A 123 -11.45 -7.53 4.91
N ASP A 124 -12.47 -7.35 5.76
CA ASP A 124 -12.37 -7.58 7.20
C ASP A 124 -12.09 -9.04 7.59
N ASN A 125 -12.55 -9.99 6.77
CA ASN A 125 -12.40 -11.43 7.01
C ASN A 125 -11.32 -12.10 6.13
N VAL A 126 -10.64 -11.33 5.28
CA VAL A 126 -9.59 -11.88 4.41
C VAL A 126 -8.34 -12.16 5.24
N LEU A 127 -7.93 -13.41 5.21
CA LEU A 127 -6.76 -13.92 5.93
C LEU A 127 -5.53 -13.99 5.03
N ASP A 128 -5.68 -14.28 3.73
CA ASP A 128 -4.55 -14.50 2.83
C ASP A 128 -4.76 -13.80 1.49
N ILE A 129 -3.82 -12.92 1.15
CA ILE A 129 -3.72 -12.30 -0.18
C ILE A 129 -2.37 -12.70 -0.76
N ALA A 130 -2.39 -13.41 -1.90
CA ALA A 130 -1.17 -13.85 -2.55
C ALA A 130 -1.12 -13.48 -4.03
N PHE A 131 0.01 -12.94 -4.45
CA PHE A 131 0.38 -12.73 -5.84
C PHE A 131 1.59 -13.60 -6.15
N SER A 132 1.45 -14.54 -7.09
CA SER A 132 2.50 -15.49 -7.45
C SER A 132 2.70 -15.51 -8.96
N THR A 133 3.90 -15.19 -9.43
CA THR A 133 4.16 -15.05 -10.88
C THR A 133 3.22 -14.02 -11.52
N VAL A 134 3.06 -12.85 -10.87
CA VAL A 134 2.19 -11.77 -11.36
C VAL A 134 3.02 -10.58 -11.81
N SER A 135 2.62 -9.93 -12.90
CA SER A 135 3.14 -8.62 -13.28
C SER A 135 2.08 -7.56 -13.00
N ILE A 136 2.40 -6.57 -12.14
CA ILE A 136 1.53 -5.48 -11.73
C ILE A 136 2.15 -4.16 -12.16
N ASN A 137 1.52 -3.44 -13.10
CA ASN A 137 2.13 -2.20 -13.61
C ASN A 137 1.95 -1.01 -12.65
N ASP A 138 0.82 -0.93 -11.94
CA ASP A 138 0.52 0.22 -11.09
C ASP A 138 -0.38 -0.15 -9.92
N VAL A 139 0.12 0.07 -8.70
CA VAL A 139 -0.67 0.03 -7.47
C VAL A 139 -0.93 1.46 -7.05
N LYS A 140 -2.16 1.93 -7.30
CA LYS A 140 -2.54 3.31 -7.09
C LYS A 140 -2.54 3.68 -5.61
N LYS A 141 -2.47 4.99 -5.35
CA LYS A 141 -2.61 5.57 -4.01
C LYS A 141 -3.87 5.05 -3.30
N GLY A 142 -3.68 4.42 -2.13
CA GLY A 142 -4.77 3.86 -1.33
C GLY A 142 -5.39 2.57 -1.89
N ALA A 143 -4.70 1.84 -2.77
CA ALA A 143 -5.21 0.62 -3.37
C ALA A 143 -5.55 -0.47 -2.33
N PHE A 144 -4.65 -0.70 -1.37
CA PHE A 144 -4.86 -1.56 -0.21
C PHE A 144 -5.06 -0.68 1.01
N ASN A 145 -6.28 -0.61 1.53
CA ASN A 145 -6.62 0.35 2.58
C ASN A 145 -7.51 -0.29 3.64
N ASN A 146 -7.16 -0.09 4.91
CA ASN A 146 -7.92 -0.57 6.07
C ASN A 146 -8.15 -2.09 6.03
N ILE A 147 -7.07 -2.87 5.96
CA ILE A 147 -7.13 -4.34 6.01
C ILE A 147 -6.57 -4.77 7.37
N THR A 148 -7.43 -5.23 8.28
CA THR A 148 -7.03 -5.45 9.69
C THR A 148 -6.99 -6.90 10.13
N GLY A 149 -7.56 -7.82 9.35
CA GLY A 149 -7.65 -9.25 9.68
C GLY A 149 -6.60 -10.14 9.02
N LEU A 150 -5.56 -9.58 8.39
CA LEU A 150 -4.72 -10.36 7.49
C LEU A 150 -3.76 -11.28 8.25
N GLU A 151 -3.66 -12.53 7.85
CA GLU A 151 -2.59 -13.42 8.31
C GLU A 151 -1.37 -13.32 7.40
N SER A 152 -1.59 -13.23 6.09
CA SER A 152 -0.53 -13.27 5.09
C SER A 152 -0.81 -12.33 3.92
N LEU A 153 0.14 -11.45 3.65
CA LEU A 153 0.31 -10.79 2.34
C LEU A 153 1.60 -11.32 1.71
N ASN A 154 1.48 -12.12 0.65
CA ASN A 154 2.64 -12.71 -0.01
C ASN A 154 2.71 -12.30 -1.48
N ILE A 155 3.83 -11.70 -1.87
CA ILE A 155 4.15 -11.38 -3.26
C ILE A 155 5.39 -12.17 -3.64
N SER A 156 5.25 -13.13 -4.55
CA SER A 156 6.31 -14.07 -4.92
C SER A 156 6.51 -14.13 -6.42
N GLN A 157 7.76 -14.20 -6.88
CA GLN A 157 8.11 -14.38 -8.29
C GLN A 157 7.44 -13.34 -9.20
N SER A 158 7.26 -12.12 -8.71
CA SER A 158 6.39 -11.11 -9.33
C SER A 158 7.19 -9.86 -9.72
N GLU A 159 6.56 -9.00 -10.51
CA GLU A 159 7.12 -7.72 -10.91
C GLU A 159 6.11 -6.62 -10.60
N ILE A 160 6.53 -5.58 -9.89
CA ILE A 160 5.70 -4.42 -9.61
C ILE A 160 6.43 -3.16 -10.08
N ILE A 161 5.87 -2.51 -11.10
CA ILE A 161 6.52 -1.34 -11.72
C ILE A 161 6.33 -0.10 -10.83
N ASN A 162 5.10 0.23 -10.42
CA ASN A 162 4.84 1.43 -9.63
C ASN A 162 4.04 1.13 -8.36
N LEU A 163 4.62 1.46 -7.21
CA LEU A 163 3.95 1.53 -5.91
C LEU A 163 3.79 3.00 -5.51
N GLN A 164 2.59 3.53 -5.70
CA GLN A 164 2.30 4.93 -5.36
C GLN A 164 2.26 5.18 -3.86
N SER A 165 2.34 6.45 -3.46
CA SER A 165 2.19 6.86 -2.07
C SER A 165 0.90 6.30 -1.45
N LEU A 166 0.98 5.77 -0.23
CA LEU A 166 -0.12 5.10 0.46
C LEU A 166 -0.73 3.90 -0.30
N ALA A 167 -0.01 3.26 -1.22
CA ALA A 167 -0.47 2.05 -1.91
C ALA A 167 -0.94 0.96 -0.92
N PHE A 168 -0.15 0.75 0.13
CA PHE A 168 -0.48 -0.09 1.29
C PHE A 168 -0.65 0.81 2.51
N HIS A 169 -1.91 1.05 2.90
CA HIS A 169 -2.25 1.95 4.00
C HIS A 169 -3.10 1.29 5.08
N ASN A 170 -2.73 1.50 6.34
CA ASN A 170 -3.51 1.06 7.50
C ASN A 170 -3.78 -0.46 7.46
N ILE A 171 -2.70 -1.23 7.38
CA ILE A 171 -2.75 -2.69 7.31
C ILE A 171 -2.22 -3.29 8.61
N GLU A 172 -2.99 -4.20 9.18
CA GLU A 172 -2.56 -5.11 10.24
C GLU A 172 -2.48 -6.51 9.63
N ALA A 173 -1.31 -7.14 9.75
CA ALA A 173 -1.05 -8.43 9.16
C ALA A 173 -0.06 -9.24 10.00
N LYS A 174 -0.23 -10.56 10.18
CA LYS A 174 0.82 -11.36 10.84
C LYS A 174 2.10 -11.39 10.01
N SER A 175 2.00 -11.68 8.71
CA SER A 175 3.15 -11.77 7.82
C SER A 175 2.96 -10.97 6.54
N ILE A 176 3.98 -10.21 6.17
CA ILE A 176 4.09 -9.54 4.87
C ILE A 176 5.43 -9.96 4.26
N SER A 177 5.39 -10.62 3.10
CA SER A 177 6.60 -11.11 2.44
C SER A 177 6.64 -10.79 0.95
N PHE A 178 7.84 -10.43 0.50
CA PHE A 178 8.20 -10.31 -0.90
C PHE A 178 9.35 -11.30 -1.16
N SER A 179 9.15 -12.24 -2.09
CA SER A 179 10.17 -13.22 -2.50
C SER A 179 10.38 -13.18 -4.00
N ASP A 180 11.62 -13.20 -4.47
CA ASP A 180 11.94 -13.30 -5.90
C ASP A 180 11.20 -12.25 -6.74
N THR A 181 11.14 -11.01 -6.23
CA THR A 181 10.27 -9.97 -6.78
C THR A 181 11.07 -8.76 -7.23
N SER A 182 10.75 -8.20 -8.39
CA SER A 182 11.32 -6.92 -8.83
C SER A 182 10.36 -5.78 -8.50
N LEU A 183 10.88 -4.72 -7.89
CA LEU A 183 10.16 -3.50 -7.55
C LEU A 183 10.86 -2.31 -8.22
N GLU A 184 10.22 -1.66 -9.18
CA GLU A 184 10.87 -0.58 -9.92
C GLU A 184 10.80 0.75 -9.16
N ASN A 185 9.61 1.30 -8.95
CA ASN A 185 9.41 2.62 -8.36
C ASN A 185 8.53 2.56 -7.11
N ILE A 186 9.13 2.85 -5.95
CA ILE A 186 8.44 2.90 -4.66
C ILE A 186 8.41 4.34 -4.16
N GLU A 187 7.23 4.95 -4.15
CA GLU A 187 7.03 6.34 -3.72
C GLU A 187 7.10 6.50 -2.19
N THR A 188 7.22 7.76 -1.74
CA THR A 188 7.17 8.11 -0.32
C THR A 188 5.86 7.64 0.31
N ALA A 189 5.95 7.04 1.50
CA ALA A 189 4.84 6.47 2.24
C ALA A 189 4.04 5.39 1.47
N ALA A 190 4.62 4.72 0.47
CA ALA A 190 3.96 3.61 -0.22
C ALA A 190 3.51 2.50 0.76
N PHE A 191 4.30 2.26 1.81
CA PHE A 191 3.98 1.38 2.94
C PHE A 191 3.71 2.24 4.18
N SER A 192 2.46 2.63 4.42
CA SER A 192 2.12 3.55 5.51
C SER A 192 1.16 2.96 6.52
N LYS A 193 1.41 3.21 7.82
CA LYS A 193 0.60 2.66 8.91
C LYS A 193 0.44 1.14 8.79
N LEU A 194 1.55 0.45 8.58
CA LEU A 194 1.60 -0.98 8.81
C LEU A 194 1.83 -1.19 10.32
N TYR A 195 0.98 -1.96 10.97
CA TYR A 195 1.09 -2.17 12.42
C TYR A 195 0.86 -3.62 12.82
N ASN A 196 1.44 -4.00 13.97
CA ASN A 196 1.35 -5.36 14.54
C ASN A 196 1.81 -6.46 13.57
N VAL A 197 2.86 -6.19 12.78
CA VAL A 197 3.41 -7.15 11.83
C VAL A 197 4.38 -8.12 12.52
N GLU A 198 4.01 -9.39 12.65
CA GLU A 198 4.91 -10.37 13.27
C GLU A 198 6.16 -10.59 12.41
N SER A 199 6.01 -10.69 11.10
CA SER A 199 7.13 -10.91 10.17
C SER A 199 7.00 -10.09 8.90
N PHE A 200 7.93 -9.15 8.69
CA PHE A 200 8.12 -8.45 7.43
C PHE A 200 9.39 -8.96 6.74
N ALA A 201 9.30 -9.42 5.50
CA ALA A 201 10.39 -10.12 4.85
C ALA A 201 10.59 -9.69 3.39
N LEU A 202 11.80 -9.29 3.03
CA LEU A 202 12.26 -9.05 1.65
C LEU A 202 13.38 -10.03 1.35
N HIS A 203 13.10 -11.03 0.51
CA HIS A 203 14.05 -12.06 0.11
C HIS A 203 14.17 -12.07 -1.41
N TYR A 204 15.40 -12.01 -1.95
CA TYR A 204 15.57 -12.00 -3.42
C TYR A 204 14.78 -10.88 -4.10
N VAL A 205 14.72 -9.71 -3.46
CA VAL A 205 14.03 -8.54 -4.01
C VAL A 205 15.05 -7.66 -4.73
N ASP A 206 14.73 -7.22 -5.94
CA ASP A 206 15.52 -6.21 -6.65
C ASP A 206 14.74 -4.89 -6.72
N VAL A 207 15.27 -3.85 -6.09
CA VAL A 207 14.64 -2.53 -5.99
C VAL A 207 15.41 -1.50 -6.81
N GLN A 208 14.79 -0.95 -7.85
CA GLN A 208 15.43 0.09 -8.66
C GLN A 208 15.40 1.47 -8.00
N SER A 209 14.27 1.86 -7.41
CA SER A 209 14.14 3.17 -6.76
C SER A 209 13.20 3.11 -5.58
N MET A 210 13.72 3.43 -4.39
CA MET A 210 12.91 3.60 -3.18
C MET A 210 13.05 5.03 -2.65
N ALA A 211 11.94 5.76 -2.64
CA ALA A 211 11.89 7.11 -2.14
C ALA A 211 12.18 7.18 -0.64
N SER A 212 12.66 8.35 -0.19
CA SER A 212 12.83 8.64 1.22
C SER A 212 11.48 8.57 1.95
N GLY A 213 11.44 7.81 3.05
CA GLY A 213 10.24 7.67 3.86
C GLY A 213 9.19 6.75 3.25
N ALA A 214 9.59 5.73 2.49
CA ALA A 214 8.69 4.72 1.94
C ALA A 214 7.89 3.99 3.03
N PHE A 215 8.43 3.87 4.25
CA PHE A 215 7.84 3.16 5.39
C PHE A 215 7.34 4.13 6.47
N HIS A 216 6.27 4.86 6.17
CA HIS A 216 5.80 5.95 7.02
C HIS A 216 4.83 5.49 8.13
N ASN A 217 5.14 5.82 9.39
CA ASN A 217 4.33 5.47 10.57
C ASN A 217 4.08 3.96 10.71
N ILE A 218 5.07 3.14 10.37
CA ILE A 218 5.04 1.71 10.67
C ILE A 218 5.39 1.49 12.15
N SER A 219 4.84 0.46 12.79
CA SER A 219 5.10 0.20 14.22
C SER A 219 4.79 -1.23 14.65
N ASN A 220 5.43 -1.67 15.74
CA ASN A 220 5.20 -2.96 16.38
C ASN A 220 5.48 -4.16 15.47
N PHE A 221 6.63 -4.14 14.81
CA PHE A 221 7.08 -5.26 13.99
C PHE A 221 7.86 -6.24 14.86
N THR A 222 7.49 -7.52 14.92
CA THR A 222 8.28 -8.48 15.70
C THR A 222 9.59 -8.82 15.01
N LYS A 223 9.56 -8.96 13.69
CA LYS A 223 10.73 -9.31 12.88
C LYS A 223 10.71 -8.60 11.53
N VAL A 224 11.86 -8.05 11.14
CA VAL A 224 12.12 -7.50 9.80
C VAL A 224 13.35 -8.21 9.25
N GLN A 225 13.21 -8.85 8.09
CA GLN A 225 14.31 -9.53 7.41
C GLN A 225 14.47 -9.00 6.01
N ILE A 226 15.68 -8.55 5.68
CA ILE A 226 16.09 -8.21 4.32
C ILE A 226 17.28 -9.10 4.01
N LYS A 227 17.11 -10.05 3.10
CA LYS A 227 18.15 -11.00 2.71
C LYS A 227 18.26 -11.10 1.20
N MET A 228 19.48 -11.30 0.71
CA MET A 228 19.72 -11.67 -0.69
C MET A 228 19.06 -10.69 -1.68
N SER A 229 18.97 -9.42 -1.30
CA SER A 229 18.22 -8.39 -2.04
C SER A 229 19.17 -7.33 -2.62
N GLY A 230 18.76 -6.72 -3.73
CA GLY A 230 19.47 -5.65 -4.42
C GLY A 230 18.75 -4.31 -4.27
N PHE A 231 19.49 -3.24 -3.99
CA PHE A 231 18.94 -1.89 -3.93
C PHE A 231 19.80 -0.91 -4.73
N GLN A 232 19.28 -0.39 -5.84
CA GLN A 232 19.95 0.64 -6.63
C GLN A 232 19.87 2.02 -5.97
N LYS A 233 18.76 2.33 -5.29
CA LYS A 233 18.63 3.55 -4.48
C LYS A 233 17.94 3.23 -3.17
N LEU A 234 18.73 3.18 -2.09
CA LEU A 234 18.25 2.98 -0.73
C LEU A 234 18.53 4.21 0.12
N HIS A 235 17.49 4.76 0.72
CA HIS A 235 17.62 5.96 1.55
C HIS A 235 17.83 5.61 3.03
N HIS A 236 18.68 6.38 3.74
CA HIS A 236 18.95 6.18 5.17
C HIS A 236 17.70 6.16 6.04
N LYS A 237 16.70 6.98 5.68
CA LYS A 237 15.41 7.08 6.37
C LYS A 237 14.64 5.75 6.34
N THR A 238 14.73 4.99 5.25
CA THR A 238 14.10 3.67 5.13
C THR A 238 14.63 2.71 6.20
N LEU A 239 15.95 2.63 6.35
CA LEU A 239 16.56 1.78 7.37
C LEU A 239 16.21 2.22 8.78
N MET A 240 16.19 3.53 9.02
CA MET A 240 15.76 4.09 10.31
C MET A 240 14.31 3.68 10.60
N GLU A 241 13.37 3.90 9.68
CA GLU A 241 11.95 3.56 9.88
C GLU A 241 11.74 2.06 10.16
N LEU A 242 12.35 1.18 9.37
CA LEU A 242 12.23 -0.28 9.56
C LEU A 242 12.86 -0.75 10.86
N ARG A 243 14.02 -0.20 11.24
CA ARG A 243 14.70 -0.55 12.48
C ARG A 243 13.91 -0.08 13.70
N GLU A 244 13.48 1.18 13.72
CA GLU A 244 12.70 1.76 14.82
C GLU A 244 11.32 1.09 14.98
N ALA A 245 10.77 0.49 13.93
CA ALA A 245 9.54 -0.27 14.01
C ALA A 245 9.67 -1.58 14.81
N THR A 246 10.89 -2.09 15.00
CA THR A 246 11.15 -3.34 15.73
C THR A 246 11.41 -3.09 17.23
N PRO A 247 10.58 -3.62 18.16
CA PRO A 247 10.76 -3.45 19.60
C PRO A 247 12.04 -4.09 20.16
N ARG A 248 12.25 -3.93 21.47
CA ARG A 248 13.31 -4.61 22.26
C ARG A 248 14.71 -4.41 21.66
N ASN A 249 15.15 -3.16 21.57
CA ASN A 249 16.48 -2.79 21.06
C ASN A 249 16.76 -3.24 19.62
N HIS A 250 15.71 -3.39 18.81
CA HIS A 250 15.80 -3.75 17.39
C HIS A 250 16.35 -5.16 17.13
N GLU A 251 16.25 -6.09 18.09
CA GLU A 251 16.70 -7.48 17.94
C GLU A 251 16.04 -8.21 16.76
N GLY A 252 14.82 -7.81 16.41
CA GLY A 252 14.09 -8.38 15.28
C GLY A 252 14.50 -7.86 13.91
N PHE A 253 15.39 -6.85 13.82
CA PHE A 253 15.81 -6.26 12.56
C PHE A 253 17.09 -6.93 12.02
N HIS A 254 16.97 -7.59 10.87
CA HIS A 254 18.08 -8.27 10.21
C HIS A 254 18.19 -7.83 8.74
N PHE A 255 19.33 -7.25 8.38
CA PHE A 255 19.67 -6.89 7.01
C PHE A 255 21.01 -7.50 6.64
N GLU A 256 21.00 -8.52 5.78
CA GLU A 256 22.16 -9.36 5.49
C GLU A 256 22.19 -9.86 4.03
N ASP A 257 23.35 -10.35 3.61
CA ASP A 257 23.59 -10.99 2.31
C ASP A 257 23.06 -10.21 1.10
N SER A 258 23.05 -8.89 1.18
CA SER A 258 22.39 -8.00 0.21
C SER A 258 23.38 -7.04 -0.45
N ILE A 259 22.98 -6.45 -1.57
CA ILE A 259 23.81 -5.55 -2.36
C ILE A 259 23.14 -4.17 -2.44
N ILE A 260 23.89 -3.12 -2.15
CA ILE A 260 23.44 -1.74 -2.24
C ILE A 260 24.31 -1.00 -3.26
N ALA A 261 23.72 -0.22 -4.16
CA ALA A 261 24.50 0.69 -5.00
C ALA A 261 25.04 1.85 -4.15
N CYS A 262 26.36 1.98 -4.16
CA CYS A 262 27.09 2.94 -3.33
C CYS A 262 27.60 4.10 -4.18
N GLU A 263 26.70 5.04 -4.44
CA GLU A 263 26.98 6.28 -5.16
C GLU A 263 27.00 7.48 -4.20
N CYS A 264 27.25 8.70 -4.68
CA CYS A 264 27.25 9.88 -3.81
C CYS A 264 25.90 10.09 -3.08
N SER A 265 24.78 9.70 -3.70
CA SER A 265 23.44 9.73 -3.08
C SER A 265 23.32 8.81 -1.85
N SER A 266 24.17 7.79 -1.74
CA SER A 266 24.22 6.84 -0.63
C SER A 266 25.05 7.35 0.56
N ALA A 267 25.74 8.49 0.45
CA ALA A 267 26.56 9.04 1.53
C ALA A 267 25.81 9.22 2.88
N PRO A 268 24.55 9.72 2.92
CA PRO A 268 23.77 9.79 4.17
C PRO A 268 23.45 8.41 4.76
N LEU A 269 23.26 7.40 3.91
CA LEU A 269 23.03 6.01 4.32
C LEU A 269 24.28 5.43 4.98
N LEU A 270 25.45 5.62 4.35
CA LEU A 270 26.73 5.18 4.90
C LEU A 270 27.03 5.86 6.25
N GLU A 271 26.76 7.16 6.38
CA GLU A 271 26.91 7.89 7.64
C GLU A 271 26.00 7.31 8.74
N TYR A 272 24.76 6.94 8.41
CA TYR A 272 23.84 6.31 9.34
C TYR A 272 24.35 4.94 9.79
N ILE A 273 24.82 4.10 8.87
CA ILE A 273 25.33 2.75 9.16
C ILE A 273 26.58 2.83 10.04
N GLN A 274 27.52 3.74 9.75
CA GLN A 274 28.72 3.94 10.57
C GLN A 274 28.41 4.30 12.02
N ARG A 275 27.33 5.06 12.26
CA ARG A 275 26.88 5.43 13.60
C ARG A 275 26.07 4.34 14.28
N ASN A 276 25.59 3.37 13.52
CA ASN A 276 24.73 2.29 13.96
C ASN A 276 25.25 0.96 13.41
N PRO A 277 26.44 0.49 13.84
CA PRO A 277 27.12 -0.64 13.21
C PRO A 277 26.33 -1.96 13.30
N THR A 278 25.39 -2.09 14.24
CA THR A 278 24.49 -3.27 14.35
C THR A 278 23.27 -3.21 13.45
N SER A 279 23.04 -2.10 12.74
CA SER A 279 21.87 -1.95 11.86
C SER A 279 21.98 -2.78 10.58
N VAL A 280 23.19 -3.08 10.10
CA VAL A 280 23.39 -3.82 8.86
C VAL A 280 24.51 -4.83 9.08
N SER A 281 24.30 -6.08 8.65
CA SER A 281 25.31 -7.13 8.72
C SER A 281 26.50 -6.82 7.80
N GLU A 282 27.70 -7.22 8.21
CA GLU A 282 28.94 -7.08 7.41
C GLU A 282 28.89 -7.86 6.08
N SER A 283 27.98 -8.83 5.97
CA SER A 283 27.67 -9.57 4.74
C SER A 283 27.09 -8.68 3.63
N VAL A 284 26.48 -7.53 3.97
CA VAL A 284 25.97 -6.57 3.00
C VAL A 284 27.12 -5.88 2.30
N LYS A 285 27.03 -5.75 0.98
CA LYS A 285 28.09 -5.22 0.13
C LYS A 285 27.63 -4.01 -0.67
N CYS A 286 28.57 -3.11 -0.92
CA CYS A 286 28.42 -2.13 -1.98
C CYS A 286 28.58 -2.80 -3.35
N SER A 287 27.83 -2.38 -4.37
CA SER A 287 28.05 -2.83 -5.75
C SER A 287 29.40 -2.33 -6.27
N LEU A 288 29.68 -1.04 -6.04
CA LEU A 288 30.90 -0.34 -6.44
C LEU A 288 31.35 0.61 -5.29
N PRO A 289 32.55 0.44 -4.71
CA PRO A 289 33.44 -0.72 -4.88
C PRO A 289 32.78 -1.98 -4.29
N SER A 290 33.08 -3.16 -4.84
CA SER A 290 32.53 -4.44 -4.38
C SER A 290 33.11 -4.89 -3.03
N LYS A 291 32.90 -4.08 -2.01
CA LYS A 291 33.40 -4.22 -0.64
C LYS A 291 32.26 -4.39 0.34
N SER A 292 32.57 -4.89 1.53
CA SER A 292 31.61 -4.86 2.66
C SER A 292 31.18 -3.42 2.92
N ILE A 293 29.88 -3.25 3.24
CA ILE A 293 29.31 -1.95 3.57
C ILE A 293 30.01 -1.30 4.79
N ALA A 294 30.59 -2.11 5.68
CA ALA A 294 31.34 -1.65 6.85
C ALA A 294 32.67 -0.97 6.49
N GLU A 295 33.24 -1.28 5.32
CA GLU A 295 34.51 -0.73 4.86
C GLU A 295 34.37 0.55 4.02
N VAL A 296 33.15 0.94 3.66
CA VAL A 296 32.88 2.06 2.75
C VAL A 296 32.38 3.26 3.54
N THR A 297 33.08 4.39 3.43
CA THR A 297 32.72 5.65 4.09
C THR A 297 31.98 6.61 3.15
N PRO A 298 31.22 7.59 3.69
CA PRO A 298 30.61 8.66 2.89
C PRO A 298 31.61 9.37 1.98
N GLU A 299 32.84 9.62 2.44
CA GLU A 299 33.90 10.27 1.66
C GLU A 299 34.44 9.40 0.53
N ASN A 300 34.38 8.07 0.65
CA ASN A 300 34.78 7.16 -0.43
C ASN A 300 33.86 7.27 -1.63
N VAL A 301 32.56 7.54 -1.41
CA VAL A 301 31.54 7.63 -2.48
C VAL A 301 31.20 9.07 -2.88
N CYS A 302 31.38 10.04 -1.97
CA CYS A 302 31.12 11.45 -2.23
C CYS A 302 32.18 12.38 -1.61
N ARG A 303 33.08 12.89 -2.45
CA ARG A 303 34.16 13.80 -2.01
C ARG A 303 33.58 15.12 -1.50
N GLY A 304 33.95 15.51 -0.28
CA GLY A 304 33.50 16.77 0.33
C GLY A 304 32.06 16.72 0.85
N TYR A 305 31.51 15.52 1.06
CA TYR A 305 30.19 15.33 1.67
C TYR A 305 30.06 16.15 2.97
N GLN A 306 29.06 17.02 2.99
CA GLN A 306 28.66 17.76 4.17
C GLN A 306 27.35 17.18 4.69
N ARG A 307 27.30 16.93 5.98
CA ARG A 307 26.13 16.33 6.63
C ARG A 307 24.88 17.15 6.33
N GLN A 308 23.91 16.52 5.69
CA GLN A 308 22.61 17.14 5.44
C GLN A 308 21.71 16.99 6.67
N LYS A 309 21.12 18.10 7.14
CA LYS A 309 20.06 18.08 8.15
C LYS A 309 18.73 17.89 7.44
N TYR A 310 18.19 16.69 7.50
CA TYR A 310 16.86 16.40 6.96
C TYR A 310 15.80 16.61 8.03
N CYS A 311 14.78 17.39 7.74
CA CYS A 311 13.52 17.39 8.50
C CYS A 311 12.39 17.38 7.48
N HIS A 312 11.55 16.34 7.49
CA HIS A 312 10.35 16.29 6.65
C HIS A 312 9.16 15.87 7.50
N LYS A 313 8.11 16.70 7.47
CA LYS A 313 6.79 16.33 7.97
C LYS A 313 5.96 15.88 6.77
N ILE A 314 5.65 14.59 6.71
CA ILE A 314 4.82 14.01 5.65
C ILE A 314 3.37 14.14 6.12
N ASN A 315 2.57 14.95 5.42
CA ASN A 315 1.12 15.01 5.61
C ASN A 315 0.45 14.41 4.36
N LEU A 316 0.19 13.11 4.38
CA LEU A 316 -0.53 12.42 3.33
C LEU A 316 -1.80 11.82 3.91
N SER A 317 -2.94 12.04 3.25
CA SER A 317 -4.19 11.35 3.51
C SER A 317 -4.52 10.41 2.35
N PRO A 318 -5.01 9.19 2.63
CA PRO A 318 -5.54 8.33 1.58
C PRO A 318 -6.82 8.96 1.00
N PRO A 319 -7.15 8.71 -0.27
CA PRO A 319 -8.48 9.03 -0.77
C PRO A 319 -9.53 8.28 0.06
N THR A 320 -10.64 8.94 0.39
CA THR A 320 -11.82 8.21 0.90
C THR A 320 -12.42 7.40 -0.23
N CYS A 321 -13.00 6.22 0.01
CA CYS A 321 -13.56 5.42 -1.09
C CYS A 321 -14.71 6.15 -1.81
N LEU A 322 -15.40 7.07 -1.13
CA LEU A 322 -16.37 8.03 -1.69
C LEU A 322 -15.73 9.10 -2.61
N THR A 323 -14.50 9.54 -2.33
CA THR A 323 -13.75 10.55 -3.11
C THR A 323 -12.68 9.94 -4.00
N ALA A 324 -12.51 8.61 -4.02
CA ALA A 324 -11.55 7.92 -4.88
C ALA A 324 -11.85 8.16 -6.37
N VAL A 325 -13.10 8.53 -6.68
CA VAL A 325 -13.58 8.95 -8.01
C VAL A 325 -13.27 10.43 -8.30
N ILE A 326 -12.98 11.25 -7.27
CA ILE A 326 -12.83 12.71 -7.37
C ILE A 326 -11.74 13.21 -6.41
N SER A 327 -10.49 13.22 -6.86
CA SER A 327 -9.48 14.27 -6.59
C SER A 327 -8.04 13.72 -6.57
N SER A 328 -7.24 14.24 -7.48
CA SER A 328 -5.79 14.05 -7.63
C SER A 328 -4.96 15.09 -6.85
N GLN A 329 -5.52 15.83 -5.90
CA GLN A 329 -4.76 16.90 -5.25
C GLN A 329 -3.94 16.38 -4.06
N ILE A 330 -2.66 16.13 -4.33
CA ILE A 330 -1.63 15.97 -3.31
C ILE A 330 -1.07 17.35 -2.97
N LEU A 331 -1.16 17.76 -1.70
CA LEU A 331 -0.34 18.87 -1.20
C LEU A 331 1.02 18.28 -0.78
N GLN A 332 1.94 18.08 -1.73
CA GLN A 332 3.32 17.75 -1.39
C GLN A 332 4.01 19.02 -0.90
N VAL A 333 4.23 19.14 0.41
CA VAL A 333 5.11 20.16 0.97
C VAL A 333 6.45 19.49 1.26
N GLU A 334 7.31 19.40 0.23
CA GLU A 334 8.73 19.16 0.44
C GLU A 334 9.33 20.42 1.06
N THR A 335 9.66 20.38 2.34
CA THR A 335 10.41 21.48 2.96
C THR A 335 11.87 21.07 3.05
N ILE A 336 12.70 21.60 2.15
CA ILE A 336 14.15 21.65 2.35
C ILE A 336 14.39 22.60 3.53
N CYS A 337 14.97 22.11 4.62
CA CYS A 337 15.44 23.03 5.67
C CYS A 337 16.69 23.75 5.17
N PRO A 338 16.75 25.10 5.21
CA PRO A 338 18.00 25.80 5.01
C PRO A 338 18.97 25.43 6.14
N THR A 339 20.14 24.95 5.78
CA THR A 339 21.32 25.01 6.64
C THR A 339 21.53 26.46 7.03
N ARG A 340 21.47 26.76 8.34
CA ARG A 340 22.02 28.02 8.84
C ARG A 340 23.53 27.93 8.64
N LEU A 341 24.02 28.44 7.50
CA LEU A 341 25.40 28.83 7.31
C LEU A 341 25.73 29.86 8.41
N GLN A 342 26.32 29.41 9.52
CA GLN A 342 27.23 30.29 10.23
C GLN A 342 28.52 30.27 9.44
N ALA A 343 28.62 31.27 8.56
CA ALA A 343 29.84 31.64 7.92
C ALA A 343 30.93 31.83 8.98
N ASP A 344 32.04 31.15 8.72
CA ASP A 344 33.35 31.50 9.19
C ASP A 344 33.61 33.00 8.99
N ARG A 345 33.94 33.70 10.08
CA ARG A 345 34.59 35.01 10.07
C ARG A 345 35.49 35.10 11.31
N SER A 346 36.71 34.60 11.17
CA SER A 346 37.87 35.32 11.70
C SER A 346 37.94 36.68 11.01
N ASP A 347 37.76 37.77 11.76
CA ASP A 347 38.52 39.03 11.68
C ASP A 347 37.81 40.14 12.47
N LYS A 348 38.40 40.51 13.61
CA LYS A 348 38.42 41.91 14.11
C LYS A 348 39.55 42.62 13.36
N PRO A 349 39.54 43.95 13.09
CA PRO A 349 39.13 45.00 14.03
C PRO A 349 38.46 46.26 13.42
N HIS A 350 37.70 47.02 14.22
CA HIS A 350 37.95 48.45 14.51
C HIS A 350 36.83 49.07 15.35
N ALA A 351 37.23 50.06 16.14
CA ALA A 351 36.52 50.66 17.25
C ALA A 351 35.69 51.91 16.86
N SER A 352 35.00 52.44 17.88
CA SER A 352 34.27 53.74 18.00
C SER A 352 32.80 53.69 17.54
N LYS A 353 31.79 54.20 18.29
CA LYS A 353 31.73 55.17 19.39
C LYS A 353 30.40 55.01 20.16
N ILE A 354 30.49 54.96 21.50
CA ILE A 354 29.76 55.76 22.52
C ILE A 354 28.25 56.05 22.31
N SER A 355 27.39 55.54 23.19
CA SER A 355 26.77 56.33 24.29
C SER A 355 26.08 55.42 25.34
N SER A 356 26.43 55.66 26.61
CA SER A 356 25.70 55.28 27.82
C SER A 356 24.49 56.23 27.96
N GLU A 357 23.41 55.98 28.68
CA GLU A 357 23.21 55.68 30.12
C GLU A 357 21.65 55.71 30.26
N LYS A 358 20.92 54.89 31.01
CA LYS A 358 20.74 54.97 32.47
C LYS A 358 19.59 54.03 32.91
N ASN A 359 19.79 53.40 34.07
CA ASN A 359 18.78 52.87 35.02
C ASN A 359 18.06 51.56 34.63
N GLY A 360 18.08 50.45 35.36
CA GLY A 360 18.53 50.12 36.71
C GLY A 360 17.75 48.87 37.15
N TRP A 361 18.42 47.86 37.70
CA TRP A 361 17.79 46.64 38.20
C TRP A 361 17.22 46.85 39.61
N VAL A 362 16.00 46.37 39.88
CA VAL A 362 15.51 46.11 41.25
C VAL A 362 14.79 44.76 41.28
N ILE A 363 15.29 43.88 42.15
CA ILE A 363 14.68 42.60 42.55
C ILE A 363 14.32 42.72 44.04
N THR A 364 13.09 42.35 44.44
CA THR A 364 12.70 41.59 45.67
C THR A 364 11.16 41.51 45.75
N ARG A 365 10.51 40.33 45.62
CA ARG A 365 10.04 39.36 46.67
C ARG A 365 9.22 40.00 47.80
N ALA A 366 8.10 39.48 48.29
CA ALA A 366 7.25 38.30 48.04
C ALA A 366 5.96 38.49 48.88
N THR A 367 4.85 37.81 48.56
CA THR A 367 4.00 36.99 49.49
C THR A 367 2.62 36.71 48.87
N GLY A 368 2.15 35.46 49.02
CA GLY A 368 0.72 35.21 49.25
C GLY A 368 -0.08 34.54 48.13
N GLN A 369 -0.25 33.22 48.27
CA GLN A 369 -1.25 32.32 47.68
C GLN A 369 -2.61 32.96 47.26
N SER A 370 -3.10 32.65 46.06
CA SER A 370 -4.12 31.61 45.79
C SER A 370 -4.98 31.89 44.54
N ASN A 371 -5.00 30.88 43.67
CA ASN A 371 -6.06 30.44 42.74
C ASN A 371 -6.63 31.35 41.62
N ALA A 372 -6.12 31.07 40.42
CA ALA A 372 -6.87 30.57 39.24
C ALA A 372 -7.80 31.49 38.42
N SER A 373 -7.23 31.87 37.27
CA SER A 373 -7.79 31.94 35.90
C SER A 373 -8.69 33.12 35.51
N THR A 374 -8.05 34.08 34.85
CA THR A 374 -8.65 35.09 33.98
C THR A 374 -9.00 34.51 32.61
N LYS A 375 -10.28 34.56 32.24
CA LYS A 375 -10.77 34.45 30.87
C LYS A 375 -11.51 35.75 30.55
N THR A 376 -10.83 36.69 29.90
CA THR A 376 -11.43 37.98 29.49
C THR A 376 -12.06 37.83 28.11
N ARG A 377 -13.34 38.20 28.02
CA ARG A 377 -14.14 38.37 26.80
C ARG A 377 -14.36 39.87 26.51
N ARG A 378 -14.78 40.14 25.26
CA ARG A 378 -15.51 41.32 24.70
C ARG A 378 -14.65 42.48 24.20
N CYS A 379 -14.93 43.18 23.09
CA CYS A 379 -16.10 43.32 22.19
C CYS A 379 -15.61 44.01 20.86
N VAL A 380 -16.06 43.66 19.65
CA VAL A 380 -17.16 44.25 18.80
C VAL A 380 -16.67 45.13 17.63
N PHE A 381 -17.31 44.89 16.47
CA PHE A 381 -17.68 45.72 15.29
C PHE A 381 -17.37 44.91 14.00
N GLY A 382 -18.28 44.64 13.06
CA GLY A 382 -19.62 45.14 12.77
C GLY A 382 -19.72 45.46 11.26
N PHE A 383 -20.91 45.25 10.66
CA PHE A 383 -21.36 45.56 9.28
C PHE A 383 -21.11 44.51 8.18
N MET A 384 -22.02 44.20 7.25
CA MET A 384 -23.49 44.43 7.12
C MET A 384 -24.02 43.59 5.94
N GLU A 385 -25.33 43.33 5.97
CA GLU A 385 -26.20 42.73 4.95
C GLU A 385 -26.14 43.39 3.56
N VAL A 386 -26.44 42.62 2.48
CA VAL A 386 -27.42 43.00 1.43
C VAL A 386 -28.06 41.74 0.82
N LEU A 387 -29.39 41.81 0.65
CA LEU A 387 -30.41 40.88 0.15
C LEU A 387 -30.54 40.80 -1.39
N PHE A 388 -31.48 39.93 -1.80
CA PHE A 388 -32.22 39.78 -3.08
C PHE A 388 -31.70 38.70 -4.03
N ALA A 389 -32.52 37.90 -4.73
CA ALA A 389 -33.92 37.47 -4.62
C ALA A 389 -34.16 36.48 -5.79
N SER A 390 -35.12 35.56 -5.60
CA SER A 390 -36.04 35.00 -6.61
C SER A 390 -35.52 34.57 -7.99
N TYR A 391 -35.75 33.31 -8.38
CA TYR A 391 -36.61 32.99 -9.54
C TYR A 391 -37.09 31.53 -9.47
N PHE A 392 -38.37 31.39 -9.12
CA PHE A 392 -39.22 30.24 -9.41
C PHE A 392 -39.89 30.54 -10.76
N LEU A 393 -39.84 29.65 -11.75
CA LEU A 393 -40.85 29.64 -12.82
C LEU A 393 -41.25 28.20 -13.19
N ARG A 394 -42.54 27.94 -13.00
CA ARG A 394 -43.32 26.82 -13.52
C ARG A 394 -43.66 27.06 -14.99
N ALA A 395 -43.75 25.98 -15.79
CA ALA A 395 -44.78 25.79 -16.82
C ALA A 395 -44.86 24.27 -17.11
N THR A 396 -45.81 23.51 -16.57
CA THR A 396 -47.21 23.26 -17.01
C THR A 396 -47.32 22.33 -18.23
N LEU A 397 -47.71 21.09 -17.95
CA LEU A 397 -48.68 20.22 -18.63
C LEU A 397 -49.05 20.48 -20.10
N LEU A 398 -48.94 19.43 -20.92
CA LEU A 398 -49.93 19.08 -21.95
C LEU A 398 -50.05 17.55 -22.07
N ARG A 399 -51.26 17.05 -21.82
CA ARG A 399 -51.77 15.70 -22.12
C ARG A 399 -52.44 15.70 -23.51
N PHE A 400 -52.61 14.50 -24.08
CA PHE A 400 -53.33 14.11 -25.31
C PHE A 400 -52.58 14.45 -26.60
N THR A 401 -52.24 13.50 -27.47
CA THR A 401 -53.01 12.35 -27.99
C THR A 401 -52.28 11.01 -27.94
#